data_AF-A0A7H0Y3A3-F1
#
_entry.id   AF-A0A7H0Y3A3-F1
#
_cell.length_a   1.000
_cell.length_b   1.000
_cell.length_c   1.000
_cell.angle_alpha   90.00
_cell.angle_beta   90.00
_cell.angle_gamma   90.00
#
_symmetry.space_group_name_H-M   'P 1'
#
loop_
_entity.id
_entity.type
_entity.pdbx_description
1 polymer ?
#
loop_
_entity_poly.entity_id
_entity_poly.type
_entity_poly.pdbx_seq_one_letter_code
_entity_poly.pdbx_strand_id
1 'polypeptide(L)'
;MKKKKIMIALSILIIVVSGGLYLSLQIKLNSLEQGLKSYLINEKRYSESDILSIKARLSLMPKYPVTVRFRDDRNTEYIFTDRDASEWTQLSPPER
;
A
#
# COMPACT_ATOMS: atom_id res chain seq x y z
N MET A 1 -17.07 14.55 39.18
CA MET A 1 -16.42 15.39 38.14
C MET A 1 -15.05 14.86 37.68
N LYS A 2 -14.12 14.50 38.60
CA LYS A 2 -12.77 14.00 38.24
C LYS A 2 -12.80 12.74 37.33
N LYS A 3 -13.63 11.74 37.66
CA LYS A 3 -13.81 10.52 36.85
C LYS A 3 -14.29 10.80 35.41
N LYS A 4 -15.21 11.77 35.22
CA LYS A 4 -15.68 12.18 33.88
C LYS A 4 -14.56 12.83 33.06
N LYS A 5 -13.73 13.69 33.67
CA LYS A 5 -12.56 14.30 33.01
C LYS A 5 -11.53 13.24 32.59
N ILE A 6 -11.29 12.24 33.44
CA ILE A 6 -10.39 11.12 33.11
C ILE A 6 -10.94 10.30 31.95
N MET A 7 -12.24 10.00 31.91
CA MET A 7 -12.83 9.28 30.76
C MET A 7 -12.72 10.06 29.46
N ILE A 8 -13.00 11.37 29.48
CA ILE A 8 -12.86 12.22 28.30
C ILE A 8 -11.40 12.22 27.80
N ALA A 9 -10.43 12.36 28.70
CA ALA A 9 -9.02 12.31 28.35
C ALA A 9 -8.63 10.94 27.74
N LEU A 10 -9.15 9.84 28.28
CA LEU A 10 -8.91 8.50 27.73
C LEU A 10 -9.51 8.34 26.33
N SER A 11 -10.74 8.83 26.12
CA SER A 11 -11.38 8.79 24.80
C SER A 11 -10.61 9.60 23.76
N ILE A 12 -10.13 10.79 24.12
CA ILE A 12 -9.29 11.61 23.24
C ILE A 12 -7.99 10.88 22.91
N LEU A 13 -7.35 10.26 23.91
CA LEU A 13 -6.11 9.51 23.70
C LEU A 13 -6.31 8.35 22.71
N ILE A 14 -7.39 7.59 22.85
CA ILE A 14 -7.73 6.49 21.93
C ILE A 14 -7.89 7.03 20.50
N ILE A 15 -8.62 8.13 20.32
CA ILE A 15 -8.83 8.73 19.00
C ILE A 15 -7.50 9.17 18.37
N VAL A 16 -6.62 9.82 19.14
CA VAL A 16 -5.31 10.28 18.66
C VAL A 16 -4.44 9.08 18.25
N VAL A 17 -4.41 8.02 19.06
CA VAL A 17 -3.63 6.81 18.77
C VAL A 17 -4.16 6.10 17.52
N SER A 18 -5.47 5.89 17.43
CA SER A 18 -6.08 5.27 16.25
C SER A 18 -5.87 6.10 14.98
N GLY A 19 -5.98 7.43 15.08
CA GLY A 19 -5.71 8.35 13.98
C GLY A 19 -4.25 8.29 13.52
N GLY A 20 -3.29 8.28 14.45
CA GLY A 20 -1.87 8.15 14.15
C GLY A 20 -1.53 6.83 13.45
N LEU A 21 -2.12 5.72 13.90
CA LEU A 21 -1.95 4.40 13.25
C LEU A 21 -2.54 4.37 11.84
N TYR A 22 -3.71 4.99 11.64
CA TYR A 22 -4.31 5.08 10.31
C TYR A 22 -3.45 5.90 9.34
N LEU A 23 -2.96 7.07 9.79
CA LEU A 23 -2.09 7.92 8.97
C LEU A 23 -0.78 7.22 8.61
N SER A 24 -0.13 6.54 9.57
CA SER A 24 1.12 5.84 9.30
C SER A 24 0.92 4.70 8.30
N LEU A 25 -0.19 3.96 8.39
CA LEU A 25 -0.55 2.95 7.42
C LEU A 25 -0.75 3.55 6.03
N GLN A 26 -1.49 4.65 5.90
CA GLN A 26 -1.71 5.29 4.59
C GLN A 26 -0.42 5.81 3.96
N ILE A 27 0.49 6.38 4.76
CA ILE A 27 1.81 6.79 4.28
C ILE A 27 2.59 5.58 3.75
N LYS A 28 2.60 4.47 4.48
CA LYS A 28 3.28 3.23 4.05
C LYS A 28 2.68 2.70 2.74
N LEU A 29 1.35 2.63 2.63
CA LEU A 29 0.67 2.16 1.41
C LEU A 29 0.99 3.05 0.20
N ASN A 30 0.87 4.38 0.34
CA ASN A 30 1.20 5.31 -0.74
C ASN A 30 2.69 5.25 -1.13
N SER A 31 3.59 5.06 -0.15
CA SER A 31 5.02 4.87 -0.44
C SER A 31 5.28 3.59 -1.24
N LEU A 32 4.55 2.50 -0.97
CA LEU A 32 4.65 1.26 -1.73
C LEU A 32 4.11 1.41 -3.15
N GLU A 33 3.00 2.13 -3.33
CA GLU A 33 2.44 2.42 -4.66
C GLU A 33 3.43 3.23 -5.52
N GLN A 34 4.05 4.26 -4.94
CA GLN A 34 5.07 5.06 -5.60
C GLN A 34 6.35 4.25 -5.87
N GLY A 35 6.75 3.39 -4.94
CA GLY A 35 7.89 2.49 -5.11
C GLY A 35 7.69 1.53 -6.28
N LEU A 36 6.52 0.88 -6.37
CA LEU A 36 6.22 -0.03 -7.47
C LEU A 36 6.14 0.74 -8.79
N LYS A 37 5.54 1.93 -8.80
CA LYS A 37 5.48 2.79 -9.99
C LYS A 37 6.89 3.10 -10.51
N SER A 38 7.79 3.49 -9.61
CA SER A 38 9.19 3.78 -9.93
C SER A 38 9.89 2.56 -10.54
N TYR A 39 9.71 1.38 -9.93
CA TYR A 39 10.24 0.12 -10.44
C TYR A 39 9.74 -0.21 -11.85
N LEU A 40 8.42 -0.12 -12.06
CA LEU A 40 7.82 -0.42 -13.36
C LEU A 40 8.34 0.51 -14.47
N ILE A 41 8.53 1.79 -14.16
CA ILE A 41 9.00 2.77 -15.15
C ILE A 41 10.51 2.66 -15.38
N ASN A 42 11.30 2.64 -14.31
CA ASN A 42 12.75 2.76 -14.41
C ASN A 42 13.44 1.44 -14.75
N GLU A 43 12.95 0.33 -14.18
CA GLU A 43 13.56 -0.99 -14.33
C GLU A 43 12.86 -1.81 -15.41
N LYS A 44 11.52 -1.89 -15.37
CA LYS A 44 10.73 -2.65 -16.35
C LYS A 44 10.37 -1.86 -17.61
N ARG A 45 10.74 -0.57 -17.68
CA ARG A 45 10.59 0.30 -18.86
C ARG A 45 9.14 0.49 -19.35
N TYR A 46 8.17 0.34 -18.46
CA TYR A 46 6.78 0.74 -18.76
C TYR A 46 6.68 2.27 -18.88
N SER A 47 5.80 2.75 -19.75
CA SER A 47 5.43 4.16 -19.78
C SER A 47 4.40 4.43 -18.69
N GLU A 48 4.39 5.65 -18.14
CA GLU A 48 3.37 6.06 -17.17
C GLU A 48 1.94 5.94 -17.74
N SER A 49 1.77 6.12 -19.06
CA SER A 49 0.50 5.93 -19.77
C SER A 49 -0.01 4.49 -19.78
N ASP A 50 0.89 3.52 -19.64
CA ASP A 50 0.57 2.09 -19.69
C ASP A 50 -0.03 1.61 -18.37
N ILE A 51 0.27 2.32 -17.28
CA ILE A 51 -0.20 2.00 -15.93
C ILE A 51 -1.58 2.63 -15.74
N LEU A 52 -2.61 1.79 -15.58
CA LEU A 52 -3.96 2.25 -15.30
C LEU A 52 -4.15 2.61 -13.83
N SER A 53 -3.66 1.75 -12.93
CA SER A 53 -3.75 1.96 -11.49
C SER A 53 -2.73 1.12 -10.74
N ILE A 54 -2.20 1.67 -9.65
CA ILE A 54 -1.40 0.94 -8.65
C ILE A 54 -2.10 1.13 -7.31
N LYS A 55 -2.29 0.05 -6.55
CA LYS A 55 -2.93 0.09 -5.23
C LYS A 55 -2.23 -0.84 -4.26
N ALA A 56 -1.81 -0.31 -3.12
CA ALA A 56 -1.30 -1.12 -2.01
C ALA A 56 -2.43 -1.38 -1.01
N ARG A 57 -2.46 -2.57 -0.41
CA ARG A 57 -3.42 -2.91 0.64
C ARG A 57 -2.76 -3.68 1.77
N LEU A 58 -3.28 -3.53 2.98
CA LEU A 58 -2.93 -4.40 4.10
C LEU A 58 -3.62 -5.76 3.92
N SER A 59 -2.86 -6.86 4.00
CA SER A 59 -3.35 -8.24 3.87
C SER A 59 -2.61 -9.16 4.86
N LEU A 60 -2.99 -10.44 4.89
CA LEU A 60 -2.35 -11.47 5.71
C LEU A 60 -1.01 -11.92 5.13
N MET A 61 -0.98 -12.35 3.86
CA MET A 61 0.27 -12.78 3.20
C MET A 61 0.20 -12.59 1.66
N PRO A 62 1.14 -11.84 1.05
CA PRO A 62 2.10 -10.96 1.71
C PRO A 62 1.38 -9.89 2.56
N LYS A 63 2.09 -9.23 3.49
CA LYS A 63 1.49 -8.24 4.40
C LYS A 63 1.01 -6.98 3.64
N TYR A 64 1.77 -6.58 2.63
CA TYR A 64 1.46 -5.41 1.80
C TYR A 64 1.55 -5.76 0.30
N PRO A 65 0.60 -6.53 -0.25
CA PRO A 65 0.53 -6.72 -1.70
C PRO A 65 0.24 -5.38 -2.37
N VAL A 66 0.92 -5.15 -3.48
CA VAL A 66 0.69 -4.00 -4.36
C VAL A 66 0.15 -4.52 -5.68
N THR A 67 -1.08 -4.14 -6.01
CA THR A 67 -1.76 -4.55 -7.23
C THR A 67 -1.59 -3.49 -8.30
N VAL A 68 -1.23 -3.89 -9.52
CA VAL A 68 -1.19 -3.02 -10.70
C VAL A 68 -2.12 -3.56 -11.77
N ARG A 69 -2.79 -2.64 -12.48
CA ARG A 69 -3.53 -2.93 -13.71
C ARG A 69 -2.92 -2.08 -14.81
N PHE A 70 -2.72 -2.69 -15.97
CA PHE A 70 -2.21 -2.01 -17.15
C PHE A 70 -3.36 -1.65 -18.10
N ARG A 71 -3.09 -0.73 -19.03
CA ARG A 71 -4.11 -0.20 -19.95
C ARG A 71 -4.44 -1.16 -21.09
N ASP A 72 -3.44 -1.91 -21.52
CA ASP A 72 -3.49 -2.96 -22.54
C ASP A 72 -4.15 -4.24 -22.00
N ASP A 73 -3.87 -4.61 -20.75
CA ASP A 73 -4.54 -5.69 -20.04
C ASP A 73 -5.29 -5.18 -18.81
N ARG A 74 -6.50 -4.67 -19.07
CA ARG A 74 -7.36 -4.12 -18.01
C ARG A 74 -7.97 -5.19 -17.13
N ASN A 75 -8.06 -6.44 -17.59
CA ASN A 75 -8.78 -7.50 -16.87
C ASN A 75 -7.87 -8.28 -15.92
N THR A 76 -6.55 -8.16 -16.10
CA THR A 76 -5.58 -8.80 -15.22
C THR A 76 -5.13 -7.84 -14.12
N GLU A 77 -5.22 -8.31 -12.87
CA GLU A 77 -4.61 -7.67 -11.72
C GLU A 77 -3.28 -8.35 -11.43
N TYR A 78 -2.17 -7.63 -11.61
CA TYR A 78 -0.83 -8.12 -11.32
C TYR A 78 -0.48 -7.77 -9.87
N ILE A 79 -0.02 -8.75 -9.11
CA ILE A 79 0.28 -8.61 -7.68
C ILE A 79 1.78 -8.62 -7.48
N PHE A 80 2.30 -7.57 -6.85
CA PHE A 80 3.69 -7.41 -6.49
C PHE A 80 3.87 -7.36 -4.97
N THR A 81 5.09 -7.66 -4.52
CA THR A 81 5.53 -7.43 -3.14
C THR A 81 7.00 -7.03 -3.15
N ASP A 82 7.39 -6.16 -2.22
CA ASP A 82 8.78 -5.78 -1.97
C ASP A 82 9.46 -6.70 -0.93
N ARG A 83 8.71 -7.65 -0.34
CA ARG A 83 9.12 -8.52 0.77
C ARG A 83 9.86 -7.79 1.90
N ASP A 84 9.54 -6.50 2.14
CA ASP A 84 10.26 -5.61 3.06
C ASP A 84 11.79 -5.49 2.78
N ALA A 85 12.24 -5.80 1.56
CA ALA A 85 13.65 -5.89 1.16
C ALA A 85 14.02 -5.02 -0.06
N SER A 86 13.18 -4.04 -0.42
CA SER A 86 13.38 -3.11 -1.55
C SER A 86 13.46 -3.74 -2.95
N GLU A 87 13.32 -5.06 -3.08
CA GLU A 87 13.30 -5.76 -4.36
C GLU A 87 11.87 -6.17 -4.73
N TRP A 88 11.37 -5.63 -5.83
CA TRP A 88 10.03 -5.94 -6.31
C TRP A 88 9.97 -7.31 -6.98
N THR A 89 9.07 -8.15 -6.48
CA THR A 89 8.77 -9.46 -7.07
C THR A 89 7.31 -9.53 -7.47
N GLN A 90 7.04 -9.96 -8.71
CA GLN A 90 5.69 -10.31 -9.16
C GLN A 90 5.31 -11.68 -8.61
N LEU A 91 4.15 -11.76 -7.94
CA LEU A 91 3.60 -12.99 -7.37
C LEU A 91 2.56 -13.63 -8.29
N SER A 92 1.75 -12.82 -8.96
CA SER A 92 0.64 -13.30 -9.79
C SER A 92 0.28 -12.28 -10.87
N PRO A 93 -0.05 -12.71 -12.09
CA PRO A 93 0.31 -14.02 -12.64
C PRO A 93 1.85 -14.22 -12.60
N PRO A 94 2.39 -15.45 -12.65
CA PRO A 94 3.84 -15.64 -12.76
C PRO A 94 4.35 -14.99 -14.05
N GLU A 95 5.55 -14.38 -14.00
CA GLU A 95 6.22 -13.92 -15.22
C GLU A 95 6.45 -15.13 -16.16
N ARG A 96 6.17 -14.96 -17.44
CA ARG A 96 6.36 -16.00 -18.47
C ARG A 96 7.79 -16.03 -18.97
#